data_AF-A0A6F9XSZ3-F1
#
_entry.id   AF-A0A6F9XSZ3-F1
#
_cell.length_a   1.000
_cell.length_b   1.000
_cell.length_c   1.000
_cell.angle_alpha   90.00
_cell.angle_beta   90.00
_cell.angle_gamma   90.00
#
_symmetry.space_group_name_H-M   'P 1'
#
loop_
_entity.id
_entity.type
_entity.pdbx_description
1 polymer ?
#
loop_
_entity_poly.entity_id
_entity_poly.type
_entity_poly.pdbx_seq_one_letter_code
_entity_poly.pdbx_strand_id
1 'polypeptide(L)'
;MEKVKIIQTAHYVPGLVVSNDDLSQIMATSDEWISKRTGIKRRHVSLGENTSDLCTKVARDLLAQSGWQASQLDLIIVATMSPDAYTPATAAIVQGNIEAENAFAFDLAAACSGFAYAFEVASQFITTGRAKKVMVLGGEVLSKVVDWQDRTTAVLFGDGAAGVLLTESDDQAAILASDLQTFGSDAAKLSAGLNQPLTSFGDFKPKQISAFAMDGHAVYNFATREVPASLKRACHQAGLELAEVDHFILHQANERIIKAIAKRLKLPLSKFAVNISEYGNTSAASEPILLDELVKQNKVKRGQIIALSGFGGGLTVGTQIIRY
;
A
#
# COMPACT_ATOMS: atom_id res chain seq x y z
N MET A 1 -0.25 14.42 18.16
CA MET A 1 -1.06 15.07 17.11
C MET A 1 -0.14 15.94 16.27
N GLU A 2 -0.05 15.62 14.99
CA GLU A 2 0.81 16.28 14.02
C GLU A 2 -0.06 17.06 13.04
N LYS A 3 0.23 18.34 12.85
CA LYS A 3 -0.51 19.21 11.94
C LYS A 3 -0.12 18.93 10.50
N VAL A 4 -0.59 17.79 9.97
CA VAL A 4 -0.38 17.37 8.59
C VAL A 4 -1.72 17.04 7.97
N LYS A 5 -1.97 17.54 6.76
CA LYS A 5 -3.22 17.31 6.03
C LYS A 5 -2.97 16.68 4.66
N ILE A 6 -3.88 15.78 4.27
CA ILE A 6 -3.94 15.21 2.91
C ILE A 6 -4.66 16.21 2.02
N ILE A 7 -4.01 16.76 0.99
CA ILE A 7 -4.66 17.73 0.11
C ILE A 7 -5.41 17.05 -1.01
N GLN A 8 -4.76 16.07 -1.65
CA GLN A 8 -5.33 15.31 -2.76
C GLN A 8 -4.97 13.84 -2.62
N THR A 9 -5.83 13.00 -3.21
CA THR A 9 -5.63 11.57 -3.42
C THR A 9 -5.71 11.29 -4.92
N ALA A 10 -4.98 10.29 -5.40
CA ALA A 10 -5.17 9.79 -6.76
C ALA A 10 -4.74 8.33 -6.83
N HIS A 11 -5.29 7.59 -7.79
CA HIS A 11 -4.84 6.25 -8.13
C HIS A 11 -4.82 6.03 -9.64
N TYR A 12 -3.96 5.10 -10.06
CA TYR A 12 -3.87 4.58 -11.41
C TYR A 12 -3.72 3.06 -11.39
N VAL A 13 -4.39 2.38 -12.31
CA VAL A 13 -4.26 0.94 -12.54
C VAL A 13 -4.04 0.69 -14.05
N PRO A 14 -3.24 -0.31 -14.42
CA PRO A 14 -2.99 -0.61 -15.83
C PRO A 14 -4.26 -1.10 -16.55
N GLY A 15 -4.29 -0.92 -17.88
CA GLY A 15 -5.51 -1.12 -18.66
C GLY A 15 -5.96 -2.59 -18.83
N LEU A 16 -5.06 -3.56 -18.73
CA LEU A 16 -5.42 -4.97 -18.87
C LEU A 16 -6.09 -5.47 -17.58
N VAL A 17 -7.35 -5.86 -17.72
CA VAL A 17 -8.13 -6.53 -16.68
C VAL A 17 -8.08 -8.04 -16.91
N VAL A 18 -7.66 -8.78 -15.88
CA VAL A 18 -7.62 -10.24 -15.87
C VAL A 18 -8.69 -10.75 -14.90
N SER A 19 -9.72 -11.39 -15.41
CA SER A 19 -10.75 -12.03 -14.58
C SER A 19 -10.24 -13.35 -13.98
N ASN A 20 -10.97 -13.88 -12.99
CA ASN A 20 -10.72 -15.24 -12.52
C ASN A 20 -10.93 -16.30 -13.60
N ASP A 21 -11.84 -16.04 -14.54
CA ASP A 21 -12.10 -16.94 -15.66
C ASP A 21 -10.91 -16.96 -16.64
N ASP A 22 -10.25 -15.82 -16.88
CA ASP A 22 -9.01 -15.77 -17.65
C ASP A 22 -7.90 -16.60 -16.99
N LEU A 23 -7.76 -16.52 -15.66
CA LEU A 23 -6.79 -17.35 -14.93
C LEU A 23 -7.11 -18.84 -15.06
N SER A 24 -8.38 -19.24 -15.08
CA SER A 24 -8.77 -20.64 -15.26
C SER A 24 -8.35 -21.24 -16.60
N GLN A 25 -8.06 -20.41 -17.61
CA GLN A 25 -7.56 -20.87 -18.91
C GLN A 25 -6.07 -21.22 -18.88
N ILE A 26 -5.30 -20.70 -17.91
CA ILE A 26 -3.84 -20.85 -17.84
C ILE A 26 -3.35 -21.61 -16.61
N MET A 27 -4.21 -21.85 -15.62
CA MET A 27 -3.88 -22.63 -14.42
C MET A 27 -5.10 -23.38 -13.88
N ALA A 28 -4.86 -24.47 -13.14
CA ALA A 28 -5.92 -25.30 -12.54
C ALA A 28 -6.63 -24.58 -11.36
N THR A 29 -7.54 -23.67 -11.67
CA THR A 29 -8.32 -22.86 -10.72
C THR A 29 -9.74 -22.57 -11.26
N SER A 30 -10.56 -21.85 -10.49
CA SER A 30 -11.88 -21.36 -10.92
C SER A 30 -12.26 -20.06 -10.18
N ASP A 31 -13.20 -19.29 -10.73
CA ASP A 31 -13.78 -18.13 -10.04
C ASP A 31 -14.37 -18.51 -8.68
N GLU A 32 -15.17 -19.59 -8.62
CA GLU A 32 -15.77 -20.04 -7.37
C GLU A 32 -14.71 -20.27 -6.28
N TRP A 33 -13.58 -20.89 -6.65
CA TRP A 33 -12.50 -21.19 -5.71
C TRP A 33 -11.82 -19.92 -5.22
N ILE A 34 -11.50 -18.99 -6.12
CA ILE A 34 -10.80 -17.73 -5.78
C ILE A 34 -11.74 -16.82 -4.99
N SER A 35 -12.90 -16.48 -5.56
CA SER A 35 -13.89 -15.57 -4.97
C SER A 35 -14.31 -16.00 -3.57
N LYS A 36 -14.56 -17.30 -3.33
CA LYS A 36 -14.94 -17.81 -2.00
C LYS A 36 -13.81 -17.70 -0.97
N ARG A 37 -12.56 -17.81 -1.40
CA ARG A 37 -11.40 -17.83 -0.50
C ARG A 37 -10.80 -16.46 -0.26
N THR A 38 -10.98 -15.51 -1.18
CA THR A 38 -10.28 -14.22 -1.15
C THR A 38 -11.20 -13.01 -1.32
N GLY A 39 -12.35 -13.18 -1.98
CA GLY A 39 -13.21 -12.08 -2.44
C GLY A 39 -12.78 -11.46 -3.78
N ILE A 40 -11.65 -11.90 -4.35
CA ILE A 40 -11.09 -11.37 -5.60
C ILE A 40 -11.89 -11.93 -6.78
N LYS A 41 -12.33 -11.06 -7.70
CA LYS A 41 -13.01 -11.45 -8.94
C LYS A 41 -12.19 -11.15 -10.20
N ARG A 42 -11.45 -10.05 -10.16
CA ARG A 42 -10.51 -9.63 -11.20
C ARG A 42 -9.34 -8.89 -10.59
N ARG A 43 -8.33 -8.64 -11.40
CA ARG A 43 -7.17 -7.79 -11.09
C ARG A 43 -6.72 -7.06 -12.34
N HIS A 44 -5.98 -5.98 -12.14
CA HIS A 44 -5.29 -5.28 -13.20
C HIS A 44 -3.85 -5.82 -13.31
N VAL A 45 -3.38 -6.04 -14.53
CA VAL A 45 -2.03 -6.53 -14.81
C VAL A 45 -1.33 -5.58 -15.77
N SER A 46 -0.11 -5.18 -15.44
CA SER A 46 0.68 -4.31 -16.30
C SER A 46 1.29 -5.06 -17.46
N LEU A 47 1.15 -4.49 -18.67
CA LEU A 47 1.89 -4.92 -19.86
C LEU A 47 2.69 -3.73 -20.39
N GLY A 48 3.99 -3.73 -20.10
CA GLY A 48 4.92 -2.71 -20.60
C GLY A 48 5.05 -1.45 -19.73
N GLU A 49 4.30 -1.34 -18.62
CA GLU A 49 4.50 -0.30 -17.62
C GLU A 49 5.17 -0.90 -16.37
N ASN A 50 6.15 -0.21 -15.81
CA ASN A 50 6.80 -0.59 -14.56
C ASN A 50 6.25 0.23 -13.38
N THR A 51 6.71 -0.07 -12.16
CA THR A 51 6.20 0.58 -10.93
C THR A 51 6.35 2.10 -10.98
N SER A 52 7.50 2.60 -11.47
CA SER A 52 7.72 4.03 -11.65
C SER A 52 6.75 4.66 -12.65
N ASP A 53 6.34 3.97 -13.71
CA ASP A 53 5.36 4.46 -14.69
C ASP A 53 3.99 4.65 -14.05
N LEU A 54 3.53 3.65 -13.29
CA LEU A 54 2.26 3.72 -12.57
C LEU A 54 2.28 4.88 -11.56
N CYS A 55 3.35 4.98 -10.76
CA CYS A 55 3.55 6.07 -9.80
C CYS A 55 3.64 7.44 -10.47
N THR A 56 4.28 7.54 -11.65
CA THR A 56 4.40 8.79 -12.42
C THR A 56 3.03 9.30 -12.84
N LYS A 57 2.13 8.41 -13.28
CA LYS A 57 0.75 8.77 -13.65
C LYS A 57 -0.02 9.32 -12.44
N VAL A 58 0.07 8.64 -11.30
CA VAL A 58 -0.51 9.12 -10.03
C VAL A 58 0.05 10.49 -9.65
N ALA A 59 1.36 10.68 -9.73
CA ALA A 59 2.03 11.93 -9.40
C ALA A 59 1.52 13.10 -10.27
N ARG A 60 1.36 12.87 -11.59
CA ARG A 60 0.80 13.87 -12.51
C ARG A 60 -0.65 14.21 -12.16
N ASP A 61 -1.47 13.21 -11.85
CA ASP A 61 -2.87 13.42 -11.45
C ASP A 61 -2.96 14.22 -10.14
N LEU A 62 -2.14 13.91 -9.15
CA LEU A 62 -2.07 14.65 -7.88
C LEU A 62 -1.69 16.12 -8.09
N LEU A 63 -0.68 16.39 -8.92
CA LEU A 63 -0.24 17.75 -9.25
C LEU A 63 -1.33 18.52 -10.00
N ALA A 64 -1.95 17.89 -11.00
CA ALA A 64 -3.05 18.48 -11.77
C ALA A 64 -4.26 18.83 -10.88
N GLN A 65 -4.66 17.93 -9.98
CA GLN A 65 -5.79 18.15 -9.07
C GLN A 65 -5.52 19.19 -7.99
N SER A 66 -4.28 19.32 -7.52
CA SER A 66 -3.91 20.29 -6.48
C SER A 66 -3.57 21.68 -7.04
N GLY A 67 -3.23 21.78 -8.32
CA GLY A 67 -2.67 22.99 -8.93
C GLY A 67 -1.24 23.28 -8.47
N TRP A 68 -0.56 22.33 -7.81
CA TRP A 68 0.86 22.48 -7.48
C TRP A 68 1.73 22.27 -8.71
N GLN A 69 2.80 23.06 -8.81
CA GLN A 69 3.87 22.80 -9.76
C GLN A 69 4.81 21.74 -9.17
N ALA A 70 5.37 20.87 -10.01
CA ALA A 70 6.29 19.82 -9.57
C ALA A 70 7.51 20.39 -8.82
N SER A 71 8.02 21.55 -9.26
CA SER A 71 9.11 22.28 -8.60
C SER A 71 8.80 22.75 -7.18
N GLN A 72 7.53 22.71 -6.75
CA GLN A 72 7.15 23.04 -5.38
C GLN A 72 7.24 21.85 -4.43
N LEU A 73 7.46 20.63 -4.92
CA LEU A 73 7.65 19.46 -4.07
C LEU A 73 9.03 19.51 -3.42
N ASP A 74 9.09 19.22 -2.13
CA ASP A 74 10.33 19.13 -1.37
C ASP A 74 10.78 17.66 -1.20
N LEU A 75 9.85 16.71 -1.21
CA LEU A 75 10.10 15.30 -0.95
C LEU A 75 9.11 14.41 -1.71
N ILE A 76 9.62 13.34 -2.31
CA ILE A 76 8.85 12.25 -2.90
C ILE A 76 9.25 10.93 -2.25
N ILE A 77 8.30 10.22 -1.64
CA ILE A 77 8.50 8.87 -1.10
C ILE A 77 7.67 7.89 -1.91
N VAL A 78 8.31 6.83 -2.43
CA VAL A 78 7.59 5.70 -3.04
C VAL A 78 7.73 4.47 -2.16
N ALA A 79 6.62 4.02 -1.58
CA ALA A 79 6.52 2.73 -0.93
C ALA A 79 6.31 1.63 -1.98
N THR A 80 7.26 0.71 -2.07
CA THR A 80 7.16 -0.42 -3.01
C THR A 80 7.99 -1.61 -2.55
N MET A 81 7.53 -2.82 -2.86
CA MET A 81 8.34 -4.05 -2.82
C MET A 81 8.64 -4.63 -4.21
N SER A 82 8.20 -3.96 -5.27
CA SER A 82 8.45 -4.34 -6.65
C SER A 82 9.09 -3.18 -7.44
N PRO A 83 10.23 -2.63 -6.98
CA PRO A 83 10.84 -1.47 -7.63
C PRO A 83 11.29 -1.78 -9.06
N ASP A 84 11.51 -0.74 -9.84
CA ASP A 84 12.04 -0.85 -11.21
C ASP A 84 13.43 -1.51 -11.24
N ALA A 85 14.27 -1.14 -10.27
CA ALA A 85 15.62 -1.63 -10.08
C ALA A 85 16.05 -1.47 -8.62
N TYR A 86 17.23 -2.01 -8.25
CA TYR A 86 17.85 -1.67 -6.96
C TYR A 86 18.43 -0.25 -6.95
N THR A 87 18.86 0.24 -8.12
CA THR A 87 19.31 1.61 -8.33
C THR A 87 19.10 1.98 -9.81
N PRO A 88 18.56 3.17 -10.13
CA PRO A 88 18.07 4.18 -9.18
C PRO A 88 16.79 3.74 -8.44
N ALA A 89 16.45 4.46 -7.38
CA ALA A 89 15.17 4.27 -6.68
C ALA A 89 13.99 4.61 -7.60
N THR A 90 12.87 3.93 -7.40
CA THR A 90 11.59 4.19 -8.12
C THR A 90 11.18 5.65 -7.97
N ALA A 91 11.29 6.20 -6.75
CA ALA A 91 11.00 7.60 -6.45
C ALA A 91 11.88 8.58 -7.22
N ALA A 92 13.15 8.23 -7.49
CA ALA A 92 14.05 9.08 -8.28
C ALA A 92 13.65 9.09 -9.76
N ILE A 93 13.17 7.95 -10.30
CA ILE A 93 12.60 7.90 -11.66
C ILE A 93 11.35 8.76 -11.73
N VAL A 94 10.43 8.63 -10.76
CA VAL A 94 9.22 9.46 -10.67
C VAL A 94 9.59 10.94 -10.62
N GLN A 95 10.50 11.34 -9.74
CA GLN A 95 10.98 12.72 -9.60
C GLN A 95 11.45 13.31 -10.93
N GLY A 96 12.25 12.56 -11.70
CA GLY A 96 12.70 12.96 -13.02
C GLY A 96 11.56 13.06 -14.03
N ASN A 97 10.64 12.09 -14.04
CA ASN A 97 9.51 12.03 -14.97
C ASN A 97 8.48 13.16 -14.81
N ILE A 98 8.41 13.76 -13.62
CA ILE A 98 7.52 14.90 -13.31
C ILE A 98 8.29 16.22 -13.20
N GLU A 99 9.60 16.24 -13.42
CA GLU A 99 10.44 17.45 -13.34
C GLU A 99 10.39 18.13 -11.96
N ALA A 100 10.34 17.34 -10.89
CA ALA A 100 10.33 17.85 -9.51
C ALA A 100 11.73 18.20 -9.02
N GLU A 101 12.39 19.16 -9.68
CA GLU A 101 13.83 19.47 -9.54
C GLU A 101 14.28 19.81 -8.11
N ASN A 102 13.38 20.31 -7.26
CA ASN A 102 13.68 20.68 -5.87
C ASN A 102 13.45 19.53 -4.87
N ALA A 103 12.77 18.46 -5.29
CA ALA A 103 12.46 17.35 -4.42
C ALA A 103 13.65 16.38 -4.32
N PHE A 104 14.02 16.01 -3.10
CA PHE A 104 14.78 14.77 -2.90
C PHE A 104 13.83 13.58 -2.85
N ALA A 105 14.29 12.40 -3.27
CA ALA A 105 13.41 11.25 -3.47
C ALA A 105 14.06 9.94 -3.02
N PHE A 106 13.26 9.07 -2.40
CA PHE A 106 13.70 7.74 -2.00
C PHE A 106 12.56 6.72 -1.93
N ASP A 107 12.92 5.45 -2.06
CA ASP A 107 11.99 4.33 -1.87
C ASP A 107 11.95 3.92 -0.39
N LEU A 108 10.76 3.49 0.07
CA LEU A 108 10.58 2.86 1.38
C LEU A 108 10.09 1.42 1.22
N ALA A 109 10.84 0.47 1.78
CA ALA A 109 10.51 -0.94 1.74
C ALA A 109 9.95 -1.42 3.09
N ALA A 110 8.62 -1.57 3.17
CA ALA A 110 7.94 -2.26 4.27
C ALA A 110 6.77 -3.12 3.76
N ALA A 111 6.94 -3.72 2.57
CA ALA A 111 5.96 -4.54 1.87
C ALA A 111 4.57 -3.88 1.87
N CYS A 112 3.51 -4.65 2.16
CA CYS A 112 2.14 -4.15 2.17
C CYS A 112 1.84 -3.11 3.27
N SER A 113 2.72 -2.92 4.26
CA SER A 113 2.62 -1.83 5.25
C SER A 113 3.32 -0.55 4.78
N GLY A 114 3.93 -0.59 3.59
CA GLY A 114 4.80 0.44 3.05
C GLY A 114 4.17 1.82 3.03
N PHE A 115 2.91 1.94 2.62
CA PHE A 115 2.24 3.23 2.55
C PHE A 115 2.06 3.86 3.94
N ALA A 116 1.58 3.09 4.93
CA ALA A 116 1.43 3.58 6.31
C ALA A 116 2.78 3.97 6.95
N TYR A 117 3.87 3.26 6.63
CA TYR A 117 5.23 3.60 7.06
C TYR A 117 5.74 4.87 6.36
N ALA A 118 5.56 4.98 5.04
CA ALA A 118 5.95 6.15 4.26
C ALA A 118 5.19 7.40 4.68
N PHE A 119 3.92 7.25 5.05
CA PHE A 119 3.08 8.33 5.58
C PHE A 119 3.64 8.89 6.89
N GLU A 120 4.03 8.03 7.84
CA GLU A 120 4.71 8.44 9.07
C GLU A 120 6.04 9.16 8.79
N VAL A 121 6.87 8.59 7.92
CA VAL A 121 8.16 9.21 7.59
C VAL A 121 7.95 10.60 6.98
N ALA A 122 7.00 10.73 6.06
CA ALA A 122 6.65 12.00 5.45
C ALA A 122 6.14 13.02 6.48
N SER A 123 5.32 12.59 7.45
CA SER A 123 4.82 13.50 8.48
C SER A 123 5.95 14.05 9.34
N GLN A 124 6.94 13.24 9.71
CA GLN A 124 8.11 13.70 10.45
C GLN A 124 8.94 14.74 9.67
N PHE A 125 9.05 14.62 8.35
CA PHE A 125 9.69 15.66 7.54
C PHE A 125 8.92 16.97 7.52
N ILE A 126 7.58 16.91 7.57
CA ILE A 126 6.72 18.11 7.62
C ILE A 126 6.78 18.77 9.00
N THR A 127 6.59 18.01 10.08
CA THR A 127 6.53 18.53 11.45
C THR A 127 7.86 19.11 11.93
N THR A 128 8.98 18.60 11.43
CA THR A 128 10.31 19.16 11.70
C THR A 128 10.64 20.38 10.81
N GLY A 129 9.77 20.75 9.87
CA GLY A 129 9.97 21.86 8.93
C GLY A 129 11.00 21.58 7.84
N ARG A 130 11.48 20.33 7.69
CA ARG A 130 12.50 19.95 6.71
C ARG A 130 11.95 19.85 5.28
N ALA A 131 10.67 19.56 5.15
CA ALA A 131 9.88 19.59 3.93
C ALA A 131 8.51 20.23 4.21
N LYS A 132 7.87 20.87 3.23
CA LYS A 132 6.55 21.50 3.38
C LYS A 132 5.51 20.90 2.45
N LYS A 133 5.94 20.47 1.26
CA LYS A 133 5.10 19.84 0.25
C LYS A 133 5.66 18.48 -0.09
N VAL A 134 4.98 17.44 0.38
CA VAL A 134 5.46 16.06 0.28
C VAL A 134 4.49 15.24 -0.54
N MET A 135 5.02 14.41 -1.42
CA MET A 135 4.27 13.39 -2.15
C MET A 135 4.59 12.02 -1.57
N VAL A 136 3.55 11.27 -1.20
CA VAL A 136 3.67 9.88 -0.73
C VAL A 136 2.91 8.99 -1.68
N LEU A 137 3.59 8.03 -2.29
CA LEU A 137 3.04 7.09 -3.24
C LEU A 137 3.22 5.67 -2.71
N GLY A 138 2.22 4.81 -2.90
CA GLY A 138 2.35 3.36 -2.84
C GLY A 138 2.16 2.80 -4.25
N GLY A 139 3.10 2.03 -4.77
CA GLY A 139 3.05 1.54 -6.14
C GLY A 139 3.65 0.17 -6.30
N GLU A 140 2.97 -0.67 -7.08
CA GLU A 140 3.37 -2.05 -7.26
C GLU A 140 3.05 -2.58 -8.66
N VAL A 141 4.01 -3.29 -9.23
CA VAL A 141 3.82 -4.24 -10.33
C VAL A 141 4.18 -5.60 -9.78
N LEU A 142 3.22 -6.27 -9.13
CA LEU A 142 3.41 -7.57 -8.50
C LEU A 142 3.34 -8.71 -9.50
N SER A 143 2.71 -8.50 -10.66
CA SER A 143 2.68 -9.45 -11.77
C SER A 143 4.07 -9.90 -12.23
N LYS A 144 5.11 -9.07 -12.08
CA LYS A 144 6.52 -9.43 -12.37
C LYS A 144 7.23 -10.15 -11.22
N VAL A 145 6.61 -10.21 -10.04
CA VAL A 145 7.18 -10.78 -8.80
C VAL A 145 6.58 -12.16 -8.49
N VAL A 146 5.33 -12.41 -8.92
CA VAL A 146 4.64 -13.69 -8.70
C VAL A 146 5.15 -14.80 -9.62
N ASP A 147 5.10 -16.04 -9.14
CA ASP A 147 5.25 -17.22 -10.00
C ASP A 147 3.88 -17.60 -10.56
N TRP A 148 3.67 -17.37 -11.85
CA TRP A 148 2.41 -17.68 -12.54
C TRP A 148 2.10 -19.18 -12.64
N GLN A 149 3.05 -20.06 -12.33
CA GLN A 149 2.82 -21.50 -12.22
C GLN A 149 2.28 -21.91 -10.83
N ASP A 150 2.50 -21.07 -9.80
CA ASP A 150 1.94 -21.29 -8.46
C ASP A 150 0.56 -20.64 -8.32
N ARG A 151 -0.48 -21.42 -8.57
CA ARG A 151 -1.87 -20.99 -8.39
C ARG A 151 -2.20 -20.52 -6.96
N THR A 152 -1.41 -20.87 -5.95
CA THR A 152 -1.70 -20.52 -4.55
C THR A 152 -1.39 -19.06 -4.25
N THR A 153 -0.51 -18.43 -5.05
CA THR A 153 -0.11 -17.03 -4.91
C THR A 153 -0.46 -16.19 -6.13
N ALA A 154 -0.33 -16.71 -7.36
CA ALA A 154 -0.56 -15.98 -8.61
C ALA A 154 -1.97 -15.34 -8.70
N VAL A 155 -2.99 -16.00 -8.15
CA VAL A 155 -4.38 -15.51 -8.20
C VAL A 155 -4.64 -14.29 -7.29
N LEU A 156 -3.72 -14.00 -6.36
CA LEU A 156 -3.95 -13.05 -5.28
C LEU A 156 -3.65 -11.61 -5.69
N PHE A 157 -2.65 -11.41 -6.55
CA PHE A 157 -2.04 -10.11 -6.74
C PHE A 157 -2.54 -9.39 -7.99
N GLY A 158 -2.55 -8.08 -7.92
CA GLY A 158 -2.74 -7.17 -9.04
C GLY A 158 -1.73 -6.04 -8.99
N ASP A 159 -1.74 -5.22 -10.02
CA ASP A 159 -0.83 -4.09 -10.21
C ASP A 159 -1.58 -2.77 -10.08
N GLY A 160 -0.89 -1.75 -9.57
CA GLY A 160 -1.48 -0.43 -9.41
C GLY A 160 -0.59 0.51 -8.60
N ALA A 161 -0.91 1.79 -8.65
CA ALA A 161 -0.31 2.80 -7.80
C ALA A 161 -1.37 3.77 -7.30
N ALA A 162 -1.14 4.35 -6.12
CA ALA A 162 -1.93 5.45 -5.60
C ALA A 162 -1.10 6.27 -4.62
N GLY A 163 -1.59 7.44 -4.27
CA GLY A 163 -0.87 8.28 -3.33
C GLY A 163 -1.60 9.54 -2.95
N VAL A 164 -0.88 10.36 -2.18
CA VAL A 164 -1.38 11.58 -1.57
C VAL A 164 -0.37 12.72 -1.65
N LEU A 165 -0.89 13.94 -1.67
CA LEU A 165 -0.11 15.14 -1.37
C LEU A 165 -0.33 15.55 0.08
N LEU A 166 0.76 15.82 0.79
CA LEU A 166 0.77 16.21 2.19
C LEU A 166 1.37 17.61 2.35
N THR A 167 0.82 18.37 3.29
CA THR A 167 1.40 19.65 3.75
C THR A 167 1.06 19.91 5.21
N GLU A 168 1.67 20.94 5.79
CA GLU A 168 1.32 21.42 7.11
C GLU A 168 -0.15 21.86 7.16
N SER A 169 -0.86 21.44 8.20
CA SER A 169 -2.26 21.80 8.38
C SER A 169 -2.42 23.15 9.07
N ASP A 170 -3.25 24.00 8.47
CA ASP A 170 -3.75 25.27 9.00
C ASP A 170 -5.18 25.15 9.58
N ASP A 171 -5.77 23.95 9.54
CA ASP A 171 -7.11 23.65 10.02
C ASP A 171 -7.13 22.48 11.03
N GLN A 172 -8.26 21.78 11.15
CA GLN A 172 -8.42 20.66 12.09
C GLN A 172 -7.83 19.34 11.57
N ALA A 173 -7.49 19.22 10.28
CA ALA A 173 -6.89 18.04 9.72
C ALA A 173 -5.54 17.77 10.38
N ALA A 174 -5.32 16.51 10.77
CA ALA A 174 -4.15 16.14 11.54
C ALA A 174 -3.96 14.63 11.52
N ILE A 175 -2.71 14.21 11.73
CA ILE A 175 -2.39 12.85 12.14
C ILE A 175 -2.56 12.80 13.65
N LEU A 176 -3.53 12.04 14.11
CA LEU A 176 -3.90 11.96 15.51
C LEU A 176 -2.91 11.07 16.26
N ALA A 177 -2.59 9.91 15.69
CA ALA A 177 -1.61 8.96 16.20
C ALA A 177 -1.19 7.95 15.12
N SER A 178 -0.07 7.28 15.37
CA SER A 178 0.45 6.21 14.53
C SER A 178 1.00 5.04 15.37
N ASP A 179 0.91 3.82 14.86
CA ASP A 179 1.52 2.63 15.47
C ASP A 179 2.18 1.79 14.37
N LEU A 180 3.51 1.78 14.36
CA LEU A 180 4.32 0.99 13.43
C LEU A 180 5.04 -0.11 14.20
N GLN A 181 4.92 -1.37 13.76
CA GLN A 181 5.58 -2.51 14.39
C GLN A 181 6.12 -3.52 13.38
N THR A 182 7.31 -4.04 13.70
CA THR A 182 8.02 -5.04 12.90
C THR A 182 8.26 -6.30 13.72
N PHE A 183 7.99 -7.45 13.11
CA PHE A 183 8.09 -8.78 13.68
C PHE A 183 9.13 -9.60 12.90
N GLY A 184 10.39 -9.18 13.02
CA GLY A 184 11.53 -9.72 12.25
C GLY A 184 11.79 -11.21 12.45
N SER A 185 11.37 -11.77 13.60
CA SER A 185 11.45 -13.21 13.86
C SER A 185 10.63 -14.06 12.88
N ASP A 186 9.61 -13.46 12.26
CA ASP A 186 8.71 -14.10 11.29
C ASP A 186 9.05 -13.73 9.83
N ALA A 187 10.24 -13.17 9.56
CA ALA A 187 10.64 -12.72 8.21
C ALA A 187 10.53 -13.82 7.13
N ALA A 188 10.71 -15.09 7.50
CA ALA A 188 10.58 -16.22 6.56
C ALA A 188 9.12 -16.58 6.20
N LYS A 189 8.11 -15.98 6.85
CA LYS A 189 6.68 -16.27 6.60
C LYS A 189 6.15 -15.62 5.33
N LEU A 190 6.81 -14.59 4.83
CA LEU A 190 6.49 -13.94 3.56
C LEU A 190 7.77 -13.35 2.97
N SER A 191 8.12 -13.77 1.76
CA SER A 191 9.30 -13.29 1.06
C SER A 191 8.97 -13.02 -0.41
N ALA A 192 9.66 -12.05 -0.98
CA ALA A 192 9.58 -11.73 -2.40
C ALA A 192 10.94 -11.17 -2.81
N GLY A 193 11.45 -11.62 -3.94
CA GLY A 193 12.67 -11.06 -4.50
C GLY A 193 13.95 -11.37 -3.74
N LEU A 194 14.05 -12.53 -3.06
CA LEU A 194 15.26 -12.89 -2.31
C LEU A 194 16.47 -12.91 -3.25
N ASN A 195 17.52 -12.20 -2.83
CA ASN A 195 18.78 -12.11 -3.54
C ASN A 195 19.88 -12.67 -2.64
N GLN A 196 20.31 -13.90 -2.94
CA GLN A 196 21.25 -14.63 -2.10
C GLN A 196 22.69 -14.11 -2.27
N PRO A 197 23.50 -14.14 -1.20
CA PRO A 197 24.92 -13.81 -1.31
C PRO A 197 25.65 -14.83 -2.19
N LEU A 198 26.79 -14.42 -2.75
CA LEU A 198 27.69 -15.35 -3.43
C LEU A 198 28.18 -16.41 -2.44
N THR A 199 28.10 -17.68 -2.83
CA THR A 199 28.61 -18.80 -2.03
C THR A 199 30.03 -19.20 -2.43
N SER A 200 30.48 -18.80 -3.62
CA SER A 200 31.86 -18.94 -4.09
C SER A 200 32.20 -17.79 -5.04
N PHE A 201 33.48 -17.42 -5.08
CA PHE A 201 34.00 -16.42 -6.02
C PHE A 201 34.46 -17.12 -7.30
N GLY A 202 33.91 -16.76 -8.45
CA GLY A 202 34.24 -17.36 -9.76
C GLY A 202 33.17 -18.28 -10.35
N ASP A 203 32.17 -18.71 -9.59
CA ASP A 203 30.98 -19.41 -10.10
C ASP A 203 29.89 -18.40 -10.45
N PHE A 204 30.01 -17.79 -11.63
CA PHE A 204 29.11 -16.73 -12.09
C PHE A 204 27.83 -17.32 -12.72
N LYS A 205 26.96 -17.88 -11.89
CA LYS A 205 25.60 -18.23 -12.32
C LYS A 205 24.77 -16.97 -12.56
N PRO A 206 23.81 -16.98 -13.50
CA PRO A 206 22.85 -15.89 -13.63
C PRO A 206 22.19 -15.59 -12.29
N LYS A 207 22.09 -14.30 -11.95
CA LYS A 207 21.42 -13.87 -10.73
C LYS A 207 19.98 -14.36 -10.75
N GLN A 208 19.60 -15.12 -9.74
CA GLN A 208 18.22 -15.54 -9.54
C GLN A 208 17.61 -14.76 -8.39
N ILE A 209 16.45 -14.16 -8.66
CA ILE A 209 15.64 -13.45 -7.68
C ILE A 209 14.42 -14.35 -7.43
N SER A 210 14.12 -14.67 -6.17
CA SER A 210 12.99 -15.55 -5.88
C SER A 210 11.65 -14.88 -6.21
N ALA A 211 10.69 -15.67 -6.68
CA ALA A 211 9.30 -15.24 -6.75
C ALA A 211 8.73 -14.96 -5.34
N PHE A 212 7.53 -14.38 -5.30
CA PHE A 212 6.74 -14.26 -4.08
C PHE A 212 6.46 -15.64 -3.47
N ALA A 213 6.67 -15.78 -2.16
CA ALA A 213 6.34 -16.97 -1.39
C ALA A 213 5.78 -16.59 -0.02
N MET A 214 4.77 -17.31 0.47
CA MET A 214 4.19 -17.07 1.79
C MET A 214 3.65 -18.33 2.48
N ASP A 215 3.66 -18.29 3.80
CA ASP A 215 2.84 -19.15 4.67
C ASP A 215 1.50 -18.44 4.93
N GLY A 216 0.50 -18.72 4.07
CA GLY A 216 -0.79 -18.03 4.13
C GLY A 216 -1.55 -18.21 5.46
N HIS A 217 -1.34 -19.32 6.17
CA HIS A 217 -1.97 -19.53 7.47
C HIS A 217 -1.31 -18.66 8.54
N ALA A 218 0.02 -18.61 8.58
CA ALA A 218 0.76 -17.74 9.48
C ALA A 218 0.42 -16.26 9.24
N VAL A 219 0.38 -15.82 7.97
CA VAL A 219 0.03 -14.43 7.61
C VAL A 219 -1.42 -14.09 7.99
N TYR A 220 -2.37 -15.01 7.79
CA TYR A 220 -3.76 -14.81 8.24
C TYR A 220 -3.87 -14.66 9.76
N ASN A 221 -3.20 -15.53 10.52
CA ASN A 221 -3.21 -15.48 11.99
C ASN A 221 -2.53 -14.21 12.52
N PHE A 222 -1.42 -13.81 11.89
CA PHE A 222 -0.75 -12.55 12.16
C PHE A 222 -1.70 -11.36 11.95
N ALA A 223 -2.28 -11.22 10.74
CA ALA A 223 -3.12 -10.08 10.40
C ALA A 223 -4.35 -9.96 11.31
N THR A 224 -5.04 -11.07 11.57
CA THR A 224 -6.25 -11.09 12.43
C THR A 224 -5.96 -10.89 13.92
N ARG A 225 -4.68 -10.90 14.33
CA ARG A 225 -4.22 -10.63 15.69
C ARG A 225 -3.62 -9.23 15.83
N GLU A 226 -2.65 -8.90 15.00
CA GLU A 226 -1.83 -7.70 15.13
C GLU A 226 -2.48 -6.43 14.58
N VAL A 227 -3.26 -6.51 13.49
CA VAL A 227 -3.98 -5.33 12.98
C VAL A 227 -4.99 -4.80 14.01
N PRO A 228 -5.85 -5.63 14.63
CA PRO A 228 -6.70 -5.18 15.74
C PRO A 228 -5.94 -4.61 16.93
N ALA A 229 -4.74 -5.14 17.23
CA ALA A 229 -3.92 -4.64 18.33
C ALA A 229 -3.31 -3.27 18.00
N SER A 230 -2.84 -3.10 16.77
CA SER A 230 -2.28 -1.85 16.25
C SER A 230 -3.34 -0.75 16.20
N LEU A 231 -4.53 -1.03 15.68
CA LEU A 231 -5.69 -0.12 15.69
C LEU A 231 -6.04 0.34 17.11
N LYS A 232 -6.08 -0.58 18.08
CA LYS A 232 -6.35 -0.24 19.49
C LYS A 232 -5.28 0.67 20.08
N ARG A 233 -3.99 0.38 19.84
CA ARG A 233 -2.88 1.20 20.34
C ARG A 233 -2.93 2.60 19.75
N ALA A 234 -3.10 2.71 18.43
CA ALA A 234 -3.15 4.00 17.75
C ALA A 234 -4.38 4.82 18.19
N CYS A 235 -5.58 4.22 18.27
CA CYS A 235 -6.77 4.92 18.80
C CYS A 235 -6.57 5.36 20.26
N HIS A 236 -6.00 4.51 21.12
CA HIS A 236 -5.70 4.88 22.50
C HIS A 236 -4.73 6.06 22.59
N GLN A 237 -3.66 6.06 21.78
CA GLN A 237 -2.71 7.19 21.71
C GLN A 237 -3.38 8.48 21.19
N ALA A 238 -4.35 8.35 20.27
CA ALA A 238 -5.17 9.46 19.79
C ALA A 238 -6.23 9.94 20.80
N GLY A 239 -6.41 9.24 21.93
CA GLY A 239 -7.47 9.51 22.90
C GLY A 239 -8.88 9.20 22.37
N LEU A 240 -8.99 8.22 21.48
CA LEU A 240 -10.23 7.82 20.81
C LEU A 240 -10.64 6.39 21.16
N GLU A 241 -11.94 6.17 21.20
CA GLU A 241 -12.54 4.85 21.10
C GLU A 241 -12.61 4.41 19.63
N LEU A 242 -12.46 3.11 19.40
CA LEU A 242 -12.57 2.53 18.05
C LEU A 242 -13.90 2.85 17.36
N ALA A 243 -14.98 3.05 18.14
CA ALA A 243 -16.29 3.37 17.62
C ALA A 243 -16.36 4.79 17.01
N GLU A 244 -15.42 5.68 17.33
CA GLU A 244 -15.36 7.05 16.83
C GLU A 244 -14.68 7.15 15.46
N VAL A 245 -13.98 6.09 15.02
CA VAL A 245 -13.42 6.03 13.65
C VAL A 245 -14.55 5.81 12.66
N ASP A 246 -14.67 6.70 11.66
CA ASP A 246 -15.69 6.66 10.62
C ASP A 246 -15.41 5.53 9.60
N HIS A 247 -14.16 5.44 9.14
CA HIS A 247 -13.75 4.49 8.10
C HIS A 247 -12.45 3.77 8.46
N PHE A 248 -12.48 2.44 8.38
CA PHE A 248 -11.31 1.57 8.45
C PHE A 248 -10.93 1.16 7.03
N ILE A 249 -9.80 1.68 6.57
CA ILE A 249 -9.21 1.44 5.26
C ILE A 249 -8.01 0.52 5.50
N LEU A 250 -8.29 -0.79 5.49
CA LEU A 250 -7.28 -1.81 5.75
C LEU A 250 -6.65 -2.27 4.43
N HIS A 251 -5.43 -2.81 4.51
CA HIS A 251 -4.82 -3.51 3.40
C HIS A 251 -5.72 -4.63 2.85
N GLN A 252 -5.93 -4.61 1.53
CA GLN A 252 -6.83 -5.49 0.78
C GLN A 252 -6.11 -6.77 0.35
N ALA A 253 -5.70 -7.59 1.32
CA ALA A 253 -5.07 -8.89 1.04
C ALA A 253 -6.08 -10.02 0.82
N ASN A 254 -7.17 -10.00 1.60
CA ASN A 254 -8.21 -11.02 1.59
C ASN A 254 -9.45 -10.49 2.31
N GLU A 255 -10.62 -10.52 1.67
CA GLU A 255 -11.88 -10.03 2.26
C GLU A 255 -12.23 -10.73 3.60
N ARG A 256 -11.84 -11.99 3.76
CA ARG A 256 -12.09 -12.75 5.01
C ARG A 256 -11.29 -12.21 6.18
N ILE A 257 -10.07 -11.69 5.94
CA ILE A 257 -9.26 -11.06 6.99
C ILE A 257 -9.99 -9.80 7.49
N ILE A 258 -10.48 -8.97 6.58
CA ILE A 258 -11.23 -7.73 6.92
C ILE A 258 -12.47 -8.08 7.74
N LYS A 259 -13.26 -9.07 7.31
CA LYS A 259 -14.44 -9.56 8.05
C LYS A 259 -14.07 -10.09 9.45
N ALA A 260 -12.97 -10.82 9.57
CA ALA A 260 -12.50 -11.34 10.85
C ALA A 260 -12.04 -10.22 11.80
N ILE A 261 -11.34 -9.21 11.28
CA ILE A 261 -10.92 -8.02 12.03
C ILE A 261 -12.14 -7.25 12.53
N ALA A 262 -13.10 -6.93 11.66
CA ALA A 262 -14.34 -6.24 12.03
C ALA A 262 -15.08 -6.97 13.17
N LYS A 263 -15.23 -8.29 13.05
CA LYS A 263 -15.84 -9.14 14.08
C LYS A 263 -15.05 -9.10 15.39
N ARG A 264 -13.72 -9.19 15.34
CA ARG A 264 -12.86 -9.16 16.54
C ARG A 264 -12.89 -7.81 17.26
N LEU A 265 -13.03 -6.73 16.50
CA LEU A 265 -13.20 -5.38 17.02
C LEU A 265 -14.63 -5.08 17.47
N LYS A 266 -15.59 -5.98 17.18
CA LYS A 266 -17.03 -5.80 17.45
C LYS A 266 -17.61 -4.54 16.79
N LEU A 267 -17.13 -4.23 15.59
CA LEU A 267 -17.58 -3.09 14.80
C LEU A 267 -18.40 -3.56 13.59
N PRO A 268 -19.36 -2.75 13.11
CA PRO A 268 -20.15 -3.10 11.93
C PRO A 268 -19.25 -3.13 10.69
N LEU A 269 -19.46 -4.14 9.83
CA LEU A 269 -18.69 -4.31 8.59
C LEU A 269 -18.81 -3.10 7.67
N SER A 270 -19.89 -2.33 7.75
CA SER A 270 -20.10 -1.10 6.96
C SER A 270 -19.04 -0.01 7.19
N LYS A 271 -18.30 -0.05 8.31
CA LYS A 271 -17.16 0.85 8.55
C LYS A 271 -15.87 0.39 7.85
N PHE A 272 -15.82 -0.84 7.36
CA PHE A 272 -14.65 -1.43 6.71
C PHE A 272 -14.87 -1.48 5.20
N ALA A 273 -14.22 -0.58 4.48
CA ALA A 273 -14.34 -0.53 3.04
C ALA A 273 -13.57 -1.68 2.37
N VAL A 274 -14.10 -2.17 1.25
CA VAL A 274 -13.54 -3.30 0.50
C VAL A 274 -13.64 -3.01 -0.99
N ASN A 275 -12.52 -3.17 -1.69
CA ASN A 275 -12.45 -3.12 -3.16
C ASN A 275 -11.62 -4.28 -3.77
N ILE A 276 -11.22 -5.25 -2.94
CA ILE A 276 -10.35 -6.36 -3.36
C ILE A 276 -10.92 -7.18 -4.54
N SER A 277 -12.24 -7.17 -4.73
CA SER A 277 -12.89 -7.83 -5.87
C SER A 277 -12.44 -7.28 -7.22
N GLU A 278 -12.06 -6.00 -7.27
CA GLU A 278 -11.66 -5.28 -8.47
C GLU A 278 -10.17 -5.39 -8.76
N TYR A 279 -9.35 -5.16 -7.74
CA TYR A 279 -7.92 -4.92 -7.90
C TYR A 279 -7.05 -6.13 -7.53
N GLY A 280 -7.61 -7.11 -6.82
CA GLY A 280 -6.79 -8.07 -6.09
C GLY A 280 -5.97 -7.40 -4.99
N ASN A 281 -4.88 -8.05 -4.58
CA ASN A 281 -3.91 -7.50 -3.65
C ASN A 281 -2.86 -6.68 -4.40
N THR A 282 -2.85 -5.36 -4.19
CA THR A 282 -1.89 -4.42 -4.78
C THR A 282 -0.84 -3.93 -3.76
N SER A 283 -0.59 -4.72 -2.71
CA SER A 283 0.38 -4.46 -1.62
C SER A 283 0.36 -3.00 -1.13
N ALA A 284 1.47 -2.26 -1.23
CA ALA A 284 1.55 -0.88 -0.73
C ALA A 284 0.59 0.10 -1.42
N ALA A 285 0.12 -0.18 -2.64
CA ALA A 285 -0.87 0.65 -3.33
C ALA A 285 -2.30 0.42 -2.81
N SER A 286 -2.54 -0.66 -2.06
CA SER A 286 -3.89 -1.10 -1.70
C SER A 286 -4.69 -0.10 -0.86
N GLU A 287 -4.11 0.39 0.23
CA GLU A 287 -4.76 1.36 1.11
C GLU A 287 -5.01 2.70 0.40
N PRO A 288 -4.02 3.31 -0.29
CA PRO A 288 -4.25 4.57 -0.98
C PRO A 288 -5.19 4.46 -2.19
N ILE A 289 -5.24 3.32 -2.92
CA ILE A 289 -6.25 3.10 -3.96
C ILE A 289 -7.64 3.17 -3.34
N LEU A 290 -7.87 2.42 -2.25
CA LEU A 290 -9.16 2.41 -1.58
C LEU A 290 -9.53 3.77 -0.99
N LEU A 291 -8.57 4.50 -0.42
CA LEU A 291 -8.80 5.87 0.06
C LEU A 291 -9.26 6.78 -1.08
N ASP A 292 -8.56 6.78 -2.22
CA ASP A 292 -8.93 7.62 -3.36
C ASP A 292 -10.33 7.29 -3.91
N GLU A 293 -10.67 6.01 -4.01
CA GLU A 293 -12.02 5.59 -4.40
C GLU A 293 -13.09 6.13 -3.45
N LEU A 294 -12.88 6.02 -2.13
CA LEU A 294 -13.83 6.49 -1.14
C LEU A 294 -13.99 8.01 -1.17
N VAL A 295 -12.92 8.75 -1.41
CA VAL A 295 -12.93 10.21 -1.57
C VAL A 295 -13.70 10.60 -2.84
N LYS A 296 -13.38 9.99 -3.99
CA LYS A 296 -14.07 10.24 -5.27
C LYS A 296 -15.56 9.88 -5.22
N GLN A 297 -15.91 8.85 -4.44
CA GLN A 297 -17.30 8.44 -4.20
C GLN A 297 -18.01 9.28 -3.12
N ASN A 298 -17.36 10.31 -2.56
CA ASN A 298 -17.88 11.17 -1.49
C ASN A 298 -18.31 10.39 -0.23
N LYS A 299 -17.68 9.23 0.02
CA LYS A 299 -17.90 8.39 1.21
C LYS A 299 -17.04 8.86 2.37
N VAL A 300 -15.77 9.17 2.10
CA VAL A 300 -14.86 9.84 3.04
C VAL A 300 -14.93 11.35 2.79
N LYS A 301 -15.14 12.13 3.85
CA LYS A 301 -15.32 13.59 3.82
C LYS A 301 -14.39 14.27 4.83
N ARG A 302 -14.05 15.53 4.55
CA ARG A 302 -13.24 16.36 5.44
C ARG A 302 -13.86 16.44 6.85
N GLY A 303 -13.01 16.39 7.86
CA GLY A 303 -13.35 16.34 9.27
C GLY A 303 -13.58 14.93 9.84
N GLN A 304 -13.79 13.92 9.00
CA GLN A 304 -13.98 12.53 9.46
C GLN A 304 -12.69 11.89 9.92
N ILE A 305 -12.80 10.91 10.82
CA ILE A 305 -11.68 10.15 11.33
C ILE A 305 -11.55 8.85 10.52
N ILE A 306 -10.42 8.69 9.86
CA ILE A 306 -10.09 7.48 9.11
C ILE A 306 -8.92 6.75 9.78
N ALA A 307 -8.94 5.42 9.68
CA ALA A 307 -7.82 4.56 10.04
C ALA A 307 -7.27 3.90 8.78
N LEU A 308 -6.03 4.22 8.42
CA LEU A 308 -5.26 3.44 7.44
C LEU A 308 -4.51 2.35 8.22
N SER A 309 -4.57 1.10 7.80
CA SER A 309 -3.80 0.04 8.44
C SER A 309 -3.31 -1.03 7.44
N GLY A 310 -1.99 -1.00 7.22
CA GLY A 310 -1.26 -1.92 6.38
C GLY A 310 -0.66 -3.07 7.18
N PHE A 311 -0.56 -4.24 6.56
CA PHE A 311 0.10 -5.41 7.15
C PHE A 311 0.68 -6.31 6.07
N GLY A 312 1.89 -6.85 6.28
CA GLY A 312 2.53 -7.68 5.25
C GLY A 312 3.90 -8.22 5.66
N GLY A 313 4.77 -8.39 4.66
CA GLY A 313 6.13 -8.93 4.83
C GLY A 313 6.99 -8.18 5.84
N GLY A 314 7.89 -8.91 6.49
CA GLY A 314 8.74 -8.42 7.58
C GLY A 314 8.73 -9.24 8.88
N LEU A 315 7.61 -9.77 9.39
CA LEU A 315 6.25 -9.26 9.14
C LEU A 315 6.12 -7.82 9.68
N THR A 316 5.25 -7.03 9.10
CA THR A 316 5.03 -5.63 9.51
C THR A 316 3.55 -5.34 9.68
N VAL A 317 3.23 -4.38 10.55
CA VAL A 317 1.93 -3.73 10.64
C VAL A 317 2.16 -2.24 10.84
N GLY A 318 1.39 -1.39 10.17
CA GLY A 318 1.45 0.05 10.33
C GLY A 318 0.05 0.63 10.32
N THR A 319 -0.32 1.37 11.37
CA THR A 319 -1.61 2.05 11.49
C THR A 319 -1.43 3.55 11.60
N GLN A 320 -2.25 4.30 10.87
CA GLN A 320 -2.37 5.75 10.93
C GLN A 320 -3.80 6.14 11.27
N ILE A 321 -4.00 6.94 12.33
CA ILE A 321 -5.29 7.53 12.66
C ILE A 321 -5.26 8.99 12.23
N ILE A 322 -6.11 9.35 11.27
CA ILE A 322 -6.06 10.64 10.57
C ILE A 322 -7.43 11.30 10.67
N ARG A 323 -7.45 12.59 11.00
CA ARG A 323 -8.61 13.45 10.71
C ARG A 323 -8.43 14.00 9.30
N TYR A 324 -9.25 13.53 8.36
CA TYR A 324 -9.14 13.81 6.93
C TYR A 324 -9.56 15.24 6.56
#